data_AF-A0A1B3MXK9-F1
#
_entry.id   AF-A0A1B3MXK9-F1
#
_cell.length_a   1.000
_cell.length_b   1.000
_cell.length_c   1.000
_cell.angle_alpha   90.00
_cell.angle_beta   90.00
_cell.angle_gamma   90.00
#
_symmetry.space_group_name_H-M   'P 1'
#
loop_
_entity.id
_entity.type
_entity.pdbx_description
1 polymer ?
#
loop_
_entity_poly.entity_id
_entity_poly.type
_entity_poly.pdbx_seq_one_letter_code
_entity_poly.pdbx_strand_id
1 'polypeptide(L)'
;MGLDVKACALGQASASLMAAQAIGMSADELAEARDKLAAYLSGASEDLDFWPGLAVLAPARGYPARHASIRLGFEAIAEAARMADA
;
A
#
# COMPACT_ATOMS: atom_id res chain seq x y z
N MET A 1 6.78 -14.12 -3.06
CA MET A 1 6.09 -13.44 -1.94
C MET A 1 4.91 -14.30 -1.50
N GLY A 2 4.78 -14.57 -0.21
CA GLY A 2 3.60 -15.24 0.37
C GLY A 2 2.87 -14.27 1.29
N LEU A 3 1.53 -14.24 1.22
CA LEU A 3 0.69 -13.35 2.03
C LEU A 3 -0.44 -14.16 2.68
N ASP A 4 -0.59 -14.06 4.01
CA ASP A 4 -1.82 -14.44 4.75
C ASP A 4 -2.51 -13.15 5.21
N VAL A 5 -3.44 -12.64 4.41
CA VAL A 5 -4.06 -11.32 4.64
C VAL A 5 -5.40 -11.48 5.36
N LYS A 6 -5.42 -11.05 6.63
CA LYS A 6 -6.65 -10.95 7.45
C LYS A 6 -7.04 -9.49 7.63
N ALA A 7 -7.77 -8.97 6.65
CA ALA A 7 -8.18 -7.58 6.57
C ALA A 7 -9.62 -7.45 6.02
N CYS A 8 -10.18 -6.25 6.02
CA CYS A 8 -11.44 -6.00 5.31
C CYS A 8 -11.23 -6.08 3.79
N ALA A 9 -12.32 -6.10 3.01
CA ALA A 9 -12.26 -6.21 1.55
C ALA A 9 -11.34 -5.17 0.89
N LEU A 10 -11.34 -3.92 1.38
CA LEU A 10 -10.45 -2.87 0.89
C LEU A 10 -8.97 -3.14 1.21
N GLY A 11 -8.68 -3.69 2.40
CA GLY A 11 -7.32 -4.09 2.76
C GLY A 11 -6.82 -5.28 1.94
N GLN A 12 -7.70 -6.26 1.67
CA GLN A 12 -7.39 -7.39 0.80
C GLN A 12 -7.14 -6.93 -0.65
N ALA A 13 -7.97 -6.02 -1.17
CA ALA A 13 -7.77 -5.44 -2.50
C ALA A 13 -6.44 -4.67 -2.58
N SER A 14 -6.15 -3.81 -1.59
CA SER A 14 -4.89 -3.08 -1.51
C SER A 14 -3.67 -4.01 -1.47
N ALA A 15 -3.70 -5.04 -0.62
CA ALA A 15 -2.62 -6.03 -0.52
C ALA A 15 -2.42 -6.81 -1.83
N SER A 16 -3.50 -7.14 -2.54
CA SER A 16 -3.44 -7.80 -3.85
C SER A 16 -2.77 -6.92 -4.91
N LEU A 17 -3.16 -5.64 -4.98
CA LEU A 17 -2.56 -4.66 -5.91
C LEU A 17 -1.09 -4.38 -5.60
N MET A 18 -0.72 -4.32 -4.32
CA MET A 18 0.66 -4.24 -3.87
C MET A 18 1.45 -5.46 -4.35
N ALA A 19 0.96 -6.67 -4.05
CA ALA A 19 1.66 -7.91 -4.38
C ALA A 19 1.90 -8.08 -5.89
N ALA A 20 0.98 -7.58 -6.72
CA ALA A 20 1.07 -7.65 -8.16
C ALA A 20 2.28 -6.90 -8.76
N GLN A 21 2.82 -5.90 -8.06
CA GLN A 21 3.92 -5.04 -8.57
C GLN A 21 5.18 -5.08 -7.70
N ALA A 22 5.08 -5.50 -6.43
CA ALA A 22 6.18 -5.36 -5.47
C ALA A 22 7.42 -6.23 -5.77
N ILE A 23 7.32 -7.29 -6.57
CA ILE A 23 8.46 -8.15 -6.88
C ILE A 23 9.45 -7.42 -7.80
N GLY A 24 10.71 -7.33 -7.36
CA GLY A 24 11.79 -6.67 -8.11
C GLY A 24 11.99 -5.20 -7.75
N MET A 25 11.15 -4.64 -6.87
CA MET A 25 11.35 -3.29 -6.32
C MET A 25 12.34 -3.29 -5.16
N SER A 26 13.07 -2.19 -5.02
CA SER A 26 13.98 -1.91 -3.90
C SER A 26 13.24 -1.50 -2.63
N ALA A 27 13.94 -1.54 -1.48
CA ALA A 27 13.37 -1.08 -0.22
C ALA A 27 12.96 0.39 -0.26
N ASP A 28 13.72 1.24 -0.96
CA ASP A 28 13.41 2.67 -1.10
C ASP A 28 12.14 2.90 -1.93
N GLU A 29 11.97 2.19 -3.05
CA GLU A 29 10.76 2.32 -3.88
C GLU A 29 9.51 1.81 -3.13
N LEU A 30 9.65 0.75 -2.34
CA LEU A 30 8.56 0.23 -1.50
C LEU A 30 8.22 1.18 -0.35
N ALA A 31 9.22 1.83 0.25
CA ALA A 31 9.02 2.87 1.26
C ALA A 31 8.33 4.11 0.66
N GLU A 32 8.75 4.55 -0.53
CA GLU A 32 8.11 5.65 -1.24
C GLU A 32 6.64 5.35 -1.55
N ALA A 33 6.33 4.14 -2.02
CA ALA A 33 4.95 3.72 -2.28
C ALA A 33 4.07 3.72 -1.02
N ARG A 34 4.61 3.23 0.12
CA ARG A 34 3.94 3.31 1.43
C ARG A 34 3.61 4.76 1.78
N ASP A 35 4.58 5.66 1.62
CA ASP A 35 4.44 7.06 2.03
C ASP A 35 3.49 7.83 1.12
N LYS A 36 3.52 7.58 -0.18
CA LYS A 36 2.54 8.13 -1.14
C LYS A 36 1.12 7.66 -0.84
N LEU A 37 0.92 6.38 -0.51
CA LEU A 37 -0.39 5.88 -0.12
C LEU A 37 -0.90 6.56 1.16
N ALA A 38 -0.02 6.75 2.16
CA ALA A 38 -0.36 7.44 3.39
C ALA A 38 -0.69 8.92 3.16
N ALA A 39 0.07 9.60 2.30
CA ALA A 39 -0.18 10.98 1.91
C ALA A 39 -1.51 11.14 1.18
N TYR A 40 -1.83 10.22 0.25
CA TYR A 40 -3.11 10.20 -0.44
C TYR A 40 -4.28 10.07 0.54
N LEU A 41 -4.25 9.04 1.39
CA LEU A 41 -5.35 8.74 2.32
C LEU A 41 -5.54 9.84 3.39
N SER A 42 -4.47 10.48 3.83
CA SER A 42 -4.52 11.58 4.81
C SER A 42 -4.98 12.92 4.22
N GLY A 43 -5.06 13.05 2.90
CA GLY A 43 -5.38 14.31 2.24
C GLY A 43 -4.17 15.19 1.90
N ALA A 44 -2.95 14.76 2.22
CA ALA A 44 -1.72 15.50 1.93
C ALA A 44 -1.30 15.44 0.45
N SER A 45 -1.81 14.46 -0.31
CA SER A 45 -1.61 14.34 -1.75
C SER A 45 -2.91 13.97 -2.46
N GLU A 46 -3.06 14.39 -3.71
CA GLU A 46 -4.11 13.95 -4.64
C GLU A 46 -3.63 12.80 -5.54
N ASP A 47 -2.33 12.51 -5.55
CA ASP A 47 -1.74 11.49 -6.41
C ASP A 47 -2.04 10.07 -5.92
N LEU A 48 -2.68 9.29 -6.78
CA LEU A 48 -2.93 7.86 -6.62
C LEU A 48 -2.40 7.04 -7.80
N ASP A 49 -1.79 7.68 -8.80
CA ASP A 49 -1.29 7.04 -10.02
C ASP A 49 0.16 6.55 -9.89
N PHE A 50 0.74 6.69 -8.69
CA PHE A 50 2.08 6.20 -8.38
C PHE A 50 2.19 4.66 -8.35
N TRP A 51 1.06 3.94 -8.31
CA TRP A 51 1.04 2.47 -8.28
C TRP A 51 -0.05 1.90 -9.19
N PRO A 52 0.29 0.97 -10.10
CA PRO A 52 -0.67 0.39 -11.03
C PRO A 52 -1.93 -0.16 -10.36
N GLY A 53 -3.08 0.34 -10.81
CA GLY A 53 -4.39 -0.13 -10.39
C GLY A 53 -4.90 0.43 -9.06
N LEU A 54 -4.13 1.25 -8.32
CA LEU A 54 -4.62 1.85 -7.06
C LEU A 54 -5.82 2.77 -7.24
N ALA A 55 -6.05 3.33 -8.44
CA ALA A 55 -7.18 4.20 -8.74
C ALA A 55 -8.56 3.63 -8.33
N VAL A 56 -8.71 2.30 -8.32
CA VAL A 56 -9.92 1.61 -7.83
C VAL A 56 -10.23 1.90 -6.35
N LEU A 57 -9.23 2.25 -5.56
CA LEU A 57 -9.35 2.58 -4.15
C LEU A 57 -9.64 4.07 -3.90
N ALA A 58 -9.77 4.91 -4.94
CA ALA A 58 -10.05 6.34 -4.76
C ALA A 58 -11.28 6.65 -3.87
N PRO A 59 -12.41 5.91 -3.96
CA PRO A 59 -13.55 6.11 -3.06
C PRO A 59 -13.19 5.88 -1.58
N ALA A 60 -12.20 5.04 -1.29
CA ALA A 60 -11.80 4.68 0.06
C ALA A 60 -11.21 5.86 0.85
N ARG A 61 -10.77 6.93 0.16
CA ARG A 61 -10.26 8.15 0.79
C ARG A 61 -11.29 8.78 1.73
N GLY A 62 -12.58 8.73 1.38
CA GLY A 62 -13.69 9.21 2.21
C GLY A 62 -14.01 8.35 3.45
N TYR A 63 -13.29 7.25 3.70
CA TYR A 63 -13.56 6.33 4.81
C TYR A 63 -12.33 6.17 5.74
N PRO A 64 -12.04 7.17 6.62
CA PRO A 64 -10.86 7.15 7.49
C PRO A 64 -10.71 5.89 8.35
N ALA A 65 -11.82 5.32 8.82
CA ALA A 65 -11.84 4.08 9.60
C ALA A 65 -11.31 2.85 8.83
N ARG A 66 -11.12 2.95 7.50
CA ARG A 66 -10.59 1.89 6.65
C ARG A 66 -9.13 2.11 6.24
N HIS A 67 -8.58 3.30 6.44
CA HIS A 67 -7.24 3.67 5.96
C HIS A 67 -6.14 2.78 6.51
N ALA A 68 -6.17 2.45 7.81
CA ALA A 68 -5.19 1.54 8.41
C ALA A 68 -5.19 0.16 7.71
N SER A 69 -6.37 -0.37 7.42
CA SER A 69 -6.48 -1.66 6.72
C SER A 69 -5.97 -1.61 5.28
N ILE A 70 -6.08 -0.46 4.61
CA ILE A 70 -5.59 -0.26 3.23
C ILE A 70 -4.07 -0.14 3.20
N ARG A 71 -3.47 0.55 4.18
CA ARG A 71 -2.02 0.74 4.26
C ARG A 71 -1.25 -0.52 4.67
N LEU A 72 -1.89 -1.42 5.41
CA LEU A 72 -1.23 -2.56 6.07
C LEU A 72 -0.29 -3.36 5.14
N GLY A 73 -0.72 -3.67 3.91
CA GLY A 73 0.11 -4.43 2.97
C GLY A 73 1.38 -3.67 2.54
N PHE A 74 1.25 -2.37 2.25
CA PHE A 74 2.37 -1.50 1.86
C PHE A 74 3.34 -1.25 3.02
N GLU A 75 2.83 -1.11 4.24
CA GLU A 75 3.66 -0.97 5.44
C GLU A 75 4.48 -2.23 5.70
N ALA A 76 3.83 -3.40 5.62
CA ALA A 76 4.47 -4.68 5.86
C ALA A 76 5.58 -4.97 4.84
N ILE A 77 5.34 -4.72 3.55
CA ILE A 77 6.36 -5.00 2.52
C ILE A 77 7.54 -4.03 2.60
N ALA A 78 7.30 -2.74 2.87
CA ALA A 78 8.36 -1.76 3.02
C ALA A 78 9.24 -2.08 4.23
N GLU A 79 8.64 -2.56 5.33
CA GLU A 79 9.40 -3.01 6.49
C GLU A 79 10.19 -4.28 6.21
N ALA A 80 9.57 -5.28 5.60
CA ALA A 80 10.25 -6.53 5.26
C ALA A 80 11.44 -6.31 4.31
N ALA A 81 11.31 -5.39 3.35
CA ALA A 81 12.40 -5.03 2.44
C ALA A 81 13.55 -4.33 3.18
N ARG A 82 13.26 -3.36 4.06
CA ARG A 82 14.27 -2.71 4.91
C ARG A 82 15.02 -3.70 5.80
N MET A 83 14.31 -4.68 6.37
CA MET A 83 14.93 -5.72 7.20
C MET A 83 15.83 -6.66 6.39
N ALA A 84 15.55 -6.85 5.10
CA ALA A 84 16.35 -7.72 4.23
C ALA A 84 17.63 -7.03 3.71
N ASP A 85 17.63 -5.70 3.65
CA ASP A 85 18.78 -4.88 3.23
C ASP A 85 19.77 -4.56 4.38
N ALA A 86 19.44 -4.95 5.62
CA ALA A 86 20.25 -4.72 6.83
C ALA A 86 21.22 -5.88 7.12
#